data_AF-A0A3C1Q1J4-F1
#
_entry.id   AF-A0A3C1Q1J4-F1
#
_cell.length_a   1.000
_cell.length_b   1.000
_cell.length_c   1.000
_cell.angle_alpha   90.00
_cell.angle_beta   90.00
_cell.angle_gamma   90.00
#
_symmetry.space_group_name_H-M   'P 1'
#
loop_
_entity.id
_entity.type
_entity.pdbx_description
1 polymer ?
#
loop_
_entity_poly.entity_id
_entity_poly.type
_entity_poly.pdbx_seq_one_letter_code
_entity_poly.pdbx_strand_id
1 'polypeptide(L)'
;RGFASAPNPNVDFTNFTAQENLGKRIFMAPPGPGGGAGCAACHQPPTFDIDPNSGHNGVTGSIGGGQDLTNRRSPSLRDLVDRNGSPHGPFMHDGSMATLLDVVNHYNAIPAVTPGLDRRLAGPPPRPGGAPTQAQRLNLSENEKGA
;
A
#
# COMPACT_ATOMS: atom_id res chain seq x y z
N ARG A 1 -18.49 -1.00 -8.49
CA ARG A 1 -18.72 -0.27 -9.76
C ARG A 1 -17.86 -0.85 -10.90
N GLY A 2 -16.54 -1.02 -10.75
CA GLY A 2 -15.65 -1.47 -11.84
C GLY A 2 -15.90 -2.85 -12.47
N PHE A 3 -16.02 -3.92 -11.67
CA PHE A 3 -16.18 -5.30 -12.21
C PHE A 3 -17.52 -5.57 -12.93
N ALA A 4 -18.47 -4.64 -12.87
CA ALA A 4 -19.74 -4.76 -13.59
C ALA A 4 -19.58 -4.46 -15.11
N SER A 5 -18.47 -3.82 -15.52
CA SER A 5 -18.27 -3.35 -16.90
C SER A 5 -17.02 -3.91 -17.60
N ALA A 6 -16.02 -4.42 -16.86
CA ALA A 6 -14.87 -5.13 -17.45
C ALA A 6 -14.29 -6.15 -16.45
N PRO A 7 -14.10 -7.42 -16.83
CA PRO A 7 -13.57 -8.45 -15.93
C PRO A 7 -12.06 -8.37 -15.71
N ASN A 8 -11.34 -7.60 -16.54
CA ASN A 8 -9.89 -7.43 -16.42
C ASN A 8 -9.56 -6.17 -15.59
N PRO A 9 -9.05 -6.28 -14.35
CA PRO A 9 -8.71 -5.12 -13.52
C PRO A 9 -7.52 -4.30 -14.06
N ASN A 10 -6.81 -4.82 -15.06
CA ASN A 10 -5.66 -4.15 -15.68
C ASN A 10 -6.05 -3.21 -16.83
N VAL A 11 -7.33 -3.14 -17.23
CA VAL A 11 -7.81 -2.17 -18.22
C VAL A 11 -8.60 -1.06 -17.57
N ASP A 12 -8.64 0.11 -18.19
CA ASP A 12 -9.46 1.22 -17.72
C ASP A 12 -10.94 0.84 -17.73
N PHE A 13 -11.64 1.23 -16.66
CA PHE A 13 -13.07 1.02 -16.57
C PHE A 13 -13.77 2.25 -17.11
N THR A 14 -14.72 2.05 -18.01
CA THR A 14 -15.49 3.13 -18.65
C THR A 14 -16.37 3.91 -17.67
N ASN A 15 -16.64 3.33 -16.50
CA ASN A 15 -17.40 3.93 -15.42
C ASN A 15 -16.52 4.50 -14.28
N PHE A 16 -15.21 4.58 -14.50
CA PHE A 16 -14.27 5.28 -13.63
C PHE A 16 -13.86 6.58 -14.31
N THR A 17 -13.64 7.62 -13.51
CA THR A 17 -12.96 8.84 -13.93
C THR A 17 -11.50 8.53 -14.34
N ALA A 18 -10.86 9.49 -15.00
CA ALA A 18 -9.43 9.37 -15.33
C ALA A 18 -8.56 9.19 -14.08
N GLN A 19 -8.92 9.87 -12.98
CA GLN A 19 -8.21 9.81 -11.71
C GLN A 19 -8.38 8.44 -11.03
N GLU A 20 -9.61 7.91 -10.97
CA GLU A 20 -9.85 6.56 -10.42
C GLU A 20 -9.14 5.47 -11.24
N ASN A 21 -9.06 5.62 -12.57
CA ASN A 21 -8.30 4.69 -13.40
C ASN A 21 -6.78 4.84 -13.19
N LEU A 22 -6.27 6.05 -12.94
CA LEU A 22 -4.89 6.28 -12.53
C LEU A 22 -4.58 5.59 -11.20
N GLY A 23 -5.39 5.83 -10.16
CA GLY A 23 -5.26 5.20 -8.85
C GLY A 23 -5.31 3.68 -8.95
N LYS A 24 -6.23 3.12 -9.76
CA LYS A 24 -6.28 1.68 -10.04
C LYS A 24 -4.99 1.15 -10.68
N ARG A 25 -4.44 1.83 -11.68
CA ARG A 25 -3.17 1.41 -12.31
C ARG A 25 -2.02 1.43 -11.32
N ILE A 26 -1.92 2.48 -10.50
CA ILE A 26 -0.92 2.58 -9.44
C ILE A 26 -1.08 1.45 -8.43
N PHE A 27 -2.31 1.16 -7.99
CA PHE A 27 -2.59 0.10 -7.02
C PHE A 27 -2.20 -1.30 -7.55
N MET A 28 -2.47 -1.56 -8.84
CA MET A 28 -2.33 -2.90 -9.44
C MET A 28 -0.92 -3.18 -9.97
N ALA A 29 -0.26 -2.21 -10.60
CA ALA A 29 1.02 -2.42 -11.27
C ALA A 29 2.19 -2.43 -10.28
N PRO A 30 3.21 -3.29 -10.47
CA PRO A 30 4.38 -3.34 -9.58
C PRO A 30 5.24 -2.06 -9.69
N PRO A 31 6.06 -1.75 -8.67
CA PRO A 31 7.03 -0.66 -8.73
C PRO A 31 8.04 -0.81 -9.86
N GLY A 32 8.36 0.30 -10.52
CA GLY A 32 9.35 0.38 -11.59
C GLY A 32 9.03 1.46 -12.63
N PRO A 33 9.92 1.70 -13.61
CA PRO A 33 9.68 2.67 -14.68
C PRO A 33 8.39 2.35 -15.45
N GLY A 34 7.44 3.30 -15.47
CA GLY A 34 6.13 3.11 -16.09
C GLY A 34 5.20 2.13 -15.36
N GLY A 35 5.57 1.71 -14.15
CA GLY A 35 4.79 0.82 -13.28
C GLY A 35 3.86 1.57 -12.32
N GLY A 36 3.57 0.94 -11.18
CA GLY A 36 2.72 1.48 -10.12
C GLY A 36 3.38 1.40 -8.74
N ALA A 37 2.57 1.26 -7.70
CA ALA A 37 2.99 1.12 -6.31
C ALA A 37 2.96 -0.34 -5.80
N GLY A 38 2.36 -1.27 -6.56
CA GLY A 38 2.32 -2.70 -6.24
C GLY A 38 1.45 -3.06 -5.02
N CYS A 39 0.51 -2.21 -4.63
CA CYS A 39 -0.36 -2.42 -3.46
C CYS A 39 -1.10 -3.78 -3.52
N ALA A 40 -1.54 -4.17 -4.73
CA ALA A 40 -2.24 -5.42 -4.99
C ALA A 40 -1.40 -6.69 -4.73
N ALA A 41 -0.06 -6.56 -4.65
CA ALA A 41 0.80 -7.68 -4.33
C ALA A 41 0.56 -8.19 -2.91
N CYS A 42 0.19 -7.30 -1.98
CA CYS A 42 -0.21 -7.63 -0.61
C CYS A 42 -1.73 -7.64 -0.46
N HIS A 43 -2.43 -6.65 -1.00
CA HIS A 43 -3.88 -6.47 -0.82
C HIS A 43 -4.65 -6.95 -2.04
N GLN A 44 -4.93 -8.26 -2.09
CA GLN A 44 -5.29 -8.95 -3.31
C GLN A 44 -6.78 -8.77 -3.69
N PRO A 45 -7.10 -8.27 -4.89
CA PRO A 45 -8.48 -8.26 -5.38
C PRO A 45 -9.05 -9.69 -5.49
N PRO A 46 -10.38 -9.89 -5.36
CA PRO A 46 -11.42 -8.86 -5.28
C PRO A 46 -11.75 -8.41 -3.84
N THR A 47 -11.24 -9.12 -2.84
CA THR A 47 -11.53 -8.82 -1.43
C THR A 47 -10.58 -7.78 -0.86
N PHE A 48 -9.44 -7.52 -1.52
CA PHE A 48 -8.37 -6.65 -1.05
C PHE A 48 -7.85 -7.05 0.34
N ASP A 49 -7.90 -8.35 0.62
CA ASP A 49 -7.38 -8.94 1.84
C ASP A 49 -5.86 -9.07 1.75
N ILE A 50 -5.24 -9.03 2.91
CA ILE A 50 -3.80 -9.12 3.04
C ILE A 50 -3.31 -10.56 2.80
N ASP A 51 -2.30 -10.70 1.93
CA ASP A 51 -1.59 -11.95 1.67
C ASP A 51 -1.13 -12.56 3.01
N PRO A 52 -1.48 -13.82 3.31
CA PRO A 52 -1.11 -14.51 4.56
C PRO A 52 0.41 -14.52 4.82
N ASN A 53 1.23 -14.45 3.78
CA ASN A 53 2.69 -14.52 3.88
C ASN A 53 3.38 -13.16 3.99
N SER A 54 2.62 -12.11 4.33
CA SER A 54 3.16 -10.75 4.47
C SER A 54 4.03 -10.58 5.73
N GLY A 55 5.09 -9.79 5.59
CA GLY A 55 5.83 -9.19 6.71
C GLY A 55 5.09 -7.97 7.28
N HIS A 56 5.71 -7.27 8.24
CA HIS A 56 5.15 -6.00 8.72
C HIS A 56 5.47 -4.88 7.71
N ASN A 57 4.73 -3.76 7.77
CA ASN A 57 4.81 -2.70 6.74
C ASN A 57 5.78 -1.54 7.08
N GLY A 58 6.64 -1.71 8.07
CA GLY A 58 7.53 -0.65 8.56
C GLY A 58 6.93 0.28 9.63
N VAL A 59 5.63 0.19 9.92
CA VAL A 59 5.05 0.77 11.15
C VAL A 59 5.31 -0.22 12.29
N THR A 60 6.07 0.23 13.29
CA THR A 60 6.57 -0.64 14.37
C THR A 60 6.27 -0.10 15.76
N GLY A 61 5.51 0.98 15.89
CA GLY A 61 5.02 1.45 17.18
C GLY A 61 3.87 0.58 17.70
N SER A 62 3.50 0.75 18.98
CA SER A 62 2.28 0.17 19.54
C SER A 62 1.47 1.24 20.27
N ILE A 63 0.15 1.07 20.37
CA ILE A 63 -0.75 2.01 21.08
C ILE A 63 -0.32 2.22 22.55
N GLY A 64 0.25 1.19 23.18
CA GLY A 64 0.74 1.24 24.57
C GLY A 64 2.18 1.77 24.71
N GLY A 65 2.82 2.16 23.61
CA GLY A 65 4.24 2.49 23.55
C GLY A 65 5.14 1.26 23.32
N GLY A 66 6.40 1.51 22.96
CA GLY A 66 7.34 0.46 22.59
C GLY A 66 7.19 -0.02 21.14
N GLN A 67 7.84 -1.14 20.83
CA GLN A 67 7.96 -1.68 19.48
C GLN A 67 7.12 -2.94 19.27
N ASP A 68 6.41 -3.01 18.14
CA ASP A 68 5.71 -4.20 17.63
C ASP A 68 6.23 -4.57 16.22
N LEU A 69 6.87 -5.73 16.10
CA LEU A 69 7.34 -6.32 14.83
C LEU A 69 6.53 -7.58 14.43
N THR A 70 5.49 -7.87 15.20
CA THR A 70 4.69 -9.10 15.12
C THR A 70 3.36 -8.86 14.42
N ASN A 71 2.85 -7.63 14.43
CA ASN A 71 1.67 -7.29 13.66
C ASN A 71 1.98 -7.19 12.16
N ARG A 72 1.45 -8.15 11.40
CA ARG A 72 1.65 -8.32 9.95
C ARG A 72 0.33 -8.43 9.19
N ARG A 73 -0.78 -8.18 9.89
CA ARG A 73 -2.13 -8.37 9.35
C ARG A 73 -2.84 -7.03 9.29
N SER A 74 -3.66 -6.88 8.27
CA SER A 74 -4.60 -5.78 8.12
C SER A 74 -5.97 -6.36 7.75
N PRO A 75 -7.07 -5.67 8.12
CA PRO A 75 -8.37 -5.96 7.55
C PRO A 75 -8.40 -5.76 6.03
N SER A 76 -9.48 -6.23 5.40
CA SER A 76 -9.82 -5.88 4.01
C SER A 76 -9.82 -4.36 3.80
N LEU A 77 -9.29 -3.91 2.66
CA LEU A 77 -9.32 -2.47 2.29
C LEU A 77 -10.68 -2.01 1.72
N ARG A 78 -11.73 -2.81 1.81
CA ARG A 78 -13.04 -2.50 1.20
C ARG A 78 -13.85 -1.44 1.95
N ASP A 79 -13.53 -1.20 3.22
CA ASP A 79 -14.29 -0.32 4.13
C ASP A 79 -13.33 0.56 4.97
N LEU A 80 -12.50 1.33 4.28
CA LEU A 80 -11.52 2.23 4.92
C LEU A 80 -12.11 3.59 5.30
N VAL A 81 -13.11 4.03 4.55
CA VAL A 81 -13.71 5.36 4.65
C VAL A 81 -15.22 5.26 4.49
N ASP A 82 -15.94 6.22 5.05
CA ASP A 82 -17.38 6.35 4.84
C ASP A 82 -17.71 6.78 3.40
N ARG A 83 -19.02 6.90 3.13
CA ARG A 83 -19.55 7.32 1.83
C ARG A 83 -19.10 8.71 1.36
N ASN A 84 -18.58 9.54 2.27
CA ASN A 84 -18.09 10.89 1.99
C ASN A 84 -16.55 10.94 1.92
N GLY A 85 -15.86 9.79 2.07
CA GLY A 85 -14.41 9.70 2.06
C GLY A 85 -13.75 9.99 3.41
N SER A 86 -14.51 10.07 4.50
CA SER A 86 -13.96 10.28 5.84
C SER A 86 -13.51 8.95 6.45
N PRO A 87 -12.27 8.84 6.98
CA PRO A 87 -11.82 7.64 7.69
C PRO A 87 -12.72 7.28 8.87
N HIS A 88 -12.95 5.98 9.09
CA HIS A 88 -13.67 5.47 10.28
C HIS A 88 -12.87 5.65 11.59
N GLY A 89 -11.60 6.01 11.49
CA GLY A 89 -10.68 6.24 12.59
C GLY A 89 -9.26 6.44 12.04
N PRO A 90 -8.26 6.59 12.93
CA PRO A 90 -6.87 6.60 12.50
C PRO A 90 -6.47 5.24 11.90
N PHE A 91 -5.53 5.29 10.97
CA PHE A 91 -4.93 4.14 10.31
C PHE A 91 -3.72 3.62 11.06
N MET A 92 -3.27 2.44 10.61
CA MET A 92 -2.23 1.62 11.22
C MET A 92 -2.67 1.05 12.58
N HIS A 93 -2.01 -0.03 12.98
CA HIS A 93 -2.35 -0.71 14.22
C HIS A 93 -1.98 0.07 15.48
N ASP A 94 -1.12 1.09 15.34
CA ASP A 94 -0.73 2.02 16.39
C ASP A 94 -1.52 3.34 16.35
N GLY A 95 -2.41 3.53 15.37
CA GLY A 95 -3.20 4.74 15.20
C GLY A 95 -2.39 5.98 14.80
N SER A 96 -1.18 5.81 14.27
CA SER A 96 -0.24 6.91 13.99
C SER A 96 -0.62 7.80 12.80
N MET A 97 -1.57 7.40 11.96
CA MET A 97 -1.88 8.09 10.70
C MET A 97 -3.35 8.51 10.65
N ALA A 98 -3.63 9.79 10.42
CA ALA A 98 -5.00 10.31 10.47
C ALA A 98 -5.73 10.17 9.13
N THR A 99 -5.00 10.13 8.01
CA THR A 99 -5.57 10.20 6.67
C THR A 99 -5.08 9.09 5.76
N LEU A 100 -5.84 8.79 4.69
CA LEU A 100 -5.36 7.89 3.62
C LEU A 100 -4.09 8.43 2.95
N LEU A 101 -3.95 9.74 2.85
CA LEU A 101 -2.75 10.35 2.28
C LEU A 101 -1.51 10.08 3.15
N ASP A 102 -1.64 10.06 4.48
CA ASP A 102 -0.55 9.66 5.38
C ASP A 102 -0.13 8.20 5.14
N VAL A 103 -1.11 7.31 4.97
CA VAL A 103 -0.87 5.90 4.60
C VAL A 103 -0.13 5.80 3.27
N VAL A 104 -0.59 6.51 2.24
CA VAL A 104 0.07 6.53 0.93
C VAL A 104 1.48 7.11 1.02
N ASN A 105 1.68 8.19 1.77
CA ASN A 105 3.01 8.78 1.99
C ASN A 105 3.97 7.81 2.68
N HIS A 106 3.49 7.02 3.64
CA HIS A 106 4.29 5.97 4.28
C HIS A 106 4.76 4.91 3.28
N TYR A 107 3.86 4.37 2.45
CA TYR A 107 4.23 3.38 1.43
C TYR A 107 5.07 3.99 0.28
N ASN A 108 4.90 5.27 0.00
CA ASN A 108 5.73 6.01 -0.95
C ASN A 108 7.19 6.13 -0.46
N ALA A 109 7.41 6.18 0.85
CA ALA A 109 8.74 6.27 1.46
C ALA A 109 8.84 5.54 2.80
N ILE A 110 9.03 4.22 2.74
CA ILE A 110 9.14 3.36 3.94
C ILE A 110 10.35 3.79 4.80
N PRO A 111 10.23 4.05 6.11
CA PRO A 111 11.29 4.69 6.88
C PRO A 111 12.65 3.95 6.85
N ALA A 112 12.64 2.63 7.07
CA ALA A 112 13.86 1.83 7.18
C ALA A 112 13.59 0.34 6.90
N VAL A 113 14.66 -0.42 6.64
CA VAL A 113 14.63 -1.89 6.65
C VAL A 113 14.81 -2.37 8.09
N THR A 114 13.79 -3.04 8.63
CA THR A 114 13.80 -3.58 9.99
C THR A 114 13.57 -5.10 9.98
N PRO A 115 13.91 -5.82 11.06
CA PRO A 115 13.65 -7.25 11.15
C PRO A 115 12.18 -7.59 10.93
N GLY A 116 11.89 -8.45 9.96
CA GLY A 116 10.53 -8.86 9.63
C GLY A 116 9.75 -7.91 8.70
N LEU A 117 10.39 -6.84 8.20
CA LEU A 117 9.82 -6.01 7.14
C LEU A 117 9.47 -6.90 5.94
N ASP A 118 8.33 -6.66 5.32
CA ASP A 118 7.96 -7.37 4.11
C ASP A 118 9.00 -7.15 3.01
N ARG A 119 9.47 -8.24 2.39
CA ARG A 119 10.49 -8.20 1.33
C ARG A 119 10.09 -7.35 0.12
N ARG A 120 8.79 -7.19 -0.13
CA ARG A 120 8.25 -6.37 -1.23
C ARG A 120 8.43 -4.88 -0.95
N LEU A 121 8.60 -4.49 0.31
CA LEU A 121 8.83 -3.10 0.75
C LEU A 121 10.32 -2.78 0.94
N ALA A 122 11.21 -3.72 0.64
CA ALA A 122 12.63 -3.49 0.61
C ALA A 122 13.06 -2.99 -0.78
N GLY A 123 13.99 -2.04 -0.81
CA GLY A 123 14.62 -1.58 -2.05
C GLY A 123 15.52 -2.64 -2.66
N PRO A 124 16.04 -2.40 -3.89
CA PRO A 124 16.99 -3.32 -4.51
C PRO A 124 18.25 -3.45 -3.64
N PRO A 125 18.82 -4.66 -3.53
CA PRO A 125 20.07 -4.83 -2.81
C PRO A 125 21.20 -4.09 -3.52
N PRO A 126 22.18 -3.53 -2.78
CA PRO A 126 23.28 -2.75 -3.38
C PRO A 126 24.22 -3.61 -4.23
N ARG A 127 24.15 -4.93 -4.12
CA ARG A 127 24.88 -5.90 -4.94
C ARG A 127 24.04 -7.15 -5.16
N PRO A 128 24.21 -7.87 -6.29
CA PRO A 128 23.54 -9.15 -6.52
C PRO A 128 23.79 -10.14 -5.37
N GLY A 129 22.72 -10.77 -4.87
CA GLY A 129 22.78 -11.70 -3.74
C GLY A 129 22.99 -11.06 -2.35
N GLY A 130 23.11 -9.73 -2.27
CA GLY A 130 23.18 -9.01 -0.99
C GLY A 130 21.81 -8.82 -0.33
N ALA A 131 21.83 -8.49 0.96
CA ALA A 131 20.62 -8.05 1.67
C ALA A 131 20.28 -6.59 1.31
N PRO A 132 18.99 -6.24 1.18
CA PRO A 132 18.56 -4.86 1.07
C PRO A 132 18.99 -4.04 2.29
N THR A 133 19.58 -2.87 2.05
CA THR A 133 19.95 -1.91 3.10
C THR A 133 19.06 -0.66 3.08
N GLN A 134 18.27 -0.50 2.03
CA GLN A 134 17.34 0.60 1.84
C GLN A 134 15.93 0.07 1.71
N ALA A 135 14.97 0.79 2.28
CA ALA A 135 13.56 0.47 2.10
C ALA A 135 13.02 1.13 0.83
N GLN A 136 11.85 0.69 0.39
CA GLN A 136 11.21 1.16 -0.83
C GLN A 136 11.05 2.70 -0.84
N ARG A 137 11.34 3.29 -2.01
CA ARG A 137 11.02 4.68 -2.37
C ARG A 137 10.32 4.63 -3.73
N LEU A 138 9.04 4.99 -3.77
CA LEU A 138 8.25 4.94 -5.01
C LEU A 138 8.35 6.24 -5.82
N ASN A 139 8.65 7.37 -5.16
CA ASN A 139 8.73 8.69 -5.78
C ASN A 139 7.43 9.09 -6.53
N LEU A 140 6.28 8.71 -5.99
CA LEU A 140 4.98 9.11 -6.52
C LEU A 140 4.84 10.64 -6.49
N SER A 141 4.34 11.20 -7.58
CA SER A 141 3.94 12.61 -7.69
C SER A 141 2.70 12.90 -6.82
N GLU A 142 2.44 14.18 -6.53
CA GLU A 142 1.23 14.58 -5.80
C GLU A 142 -0.06 14.14 -6.50
N ASN A 143 -0.07 14.16 -7.84
CA ASN A 143 -1.22 13.70 -8.60
C ASN A 143 -1.45 12.19 -8.43
N GLU A 144 -0.38 11.39 -8.40
CA GLU A 144 -0.46 9.93 -8.21
C GLU A 144 -0.86 9.57 -6.78
N LYS A 145 -0.40 10.33 -5.78
CA LYS A 145 -0.80 10.12 -4.39
C LYS A 145 -2.26 10.50 -4.11
N GLY A 146 -2.78 11.47 -4.87
CA GLY A 146 -4.18 11.90 -4.81
C GLY A 146 -5.11 11.17 -5.79
N ALA A 147 -4.64 10.08 -6.41
CA ALA A 147 -5.42 9.30 -7.38
C ALA A 147 -6.15 8.12 -6.74
#